data_AF-A0A528AWJ7-F1
#
_entry.id   AF-A0A528AWJ7-F1
#
_cell.length_a   1.000
_cell.length_b   1.000
_cell.length_c   1.000
_cell.angle_alpha   90.00
_cell.angle_beta   90.00
_cell.angle_gamma   90.00
#
_symmetry.space_group_name_H-M   'P 1'
#
loop_
_entity.id
_entity.type
_entity.pdbx_description
1 polymer ?
#
loop_
_entity_poly.entity_id
_entity_poly.type
_entity_poly.pdbx_seq_one_letter_code
_entity_poly.pdbx_strand_id
1 'polypeptide(L)'
;GYCGETAAALIQLAAMVLDPVEAPRFAELAGRAGCAQAMTGLLLLLPLHRKRGQCFVPADILAAAGSSSDEFVAGDDGPGAQRAVAAMIALAQEHLAAFEQGASALPDSLRPAFLPLALSRAYLGKMEISRQSPLNGVARLSAWRLHWLLLRRATRGWPVA
;
A
#
# COMPACT_ATOMS: atom_id res chain seq x y z
N GLY A 1 1.89 14.45 -4.49
CA GLY A 1 2.69 13.23 -4.76
C GLY A 1 1.76 12.09 -5.13
N TYR A 2 2.17 11.19 -6.03
CA TYR A 2 1.28 10.22 -6.69
C TYR A 2 0.29 9.49 -5.77
N CYS A 3 0.78 8.88 -4.67
CA CYS A 3 -0.10 8.16 -3.73
C CYS A 3 -1.14 9.06 -3.06
N GLY A 4 -0.76 10.30 -2.76
CA GLY A 4 -1.63 11.31 -2.17
C GLY A 4 -2.79 11.68 -3.09
N GLU A 5 -2.50 11.89 -4.36
CA GLU A 5 -3.47 12.35 -5.36
C GLU A 5 -4.36 11.21 -5.91
N THR A 6 -3.93 9.95 -5.79
CA THR A 6 -4.64 8.80 -6.40
C THR A 6 -5.37 7.91 -5.41
N ALA A 7 -4.78 7.61 -4.26
CA ALA A 7 -5.37 6.69 -3.28
C ALA A 7 -5.82 7.44 -2.02
N ALA A 8 -4.95 8.28 -1.45
CA ALA A 8 -5.29 9.01 -0.23
C ALA A 8 -6.45 9.98 -0.45
N ALA A 9 -6.47 10.69 -1.58
CA ALA A 9 -7.57 11.58 -1.95
C ALA A 9 -8.92 10.83 -1.98
N LEU A 10 -8.97 9.60 -2.52
CA LEU A 10 -10.20 8.81 -2.56
C LEU A 10 -10.65 8.39 -1.16
N ILE A 11 -9.73 7.98 -0.29
CA ILE A 11 -10.04 7.65 1.11
C ILE A 11 -10.57 8.91 1.83
N GLN A 12 -9.91 10.05 1.65
CA GLN A 12 -10.32 11.30 2.28
C GLN A 12 -11.69 11.77 1.79
N LEU A 13 -11.96 11.68 0.48
CA LEU A 13 -13.26 11.99 -0.10
C LEU A 13 -14.35 11.06 0.44
N ALA A 14 -14.09 9.76 0.52
CA ALA A 14 -15.02 8.80 1.11
C ALA A 14 -15.29 9.12 2.59
N ALA A 15 -14.27 9.47 3.37
CA ALA A 15 -14.42 9.90 4.75
C ALA A 15 -15.31 11.15 4.86
N MET A 16 -15.08 12.17 4.03
CA MET A 16 -15.88 13.40 4.02
C MET A 16 -17.34 13.15 3.60
N VAL A 17 -17.60 12.20 2.70
CA VAL A 17 -18.98 11.80 2.34
C VAL A 17 -19.69 11.12 3.51
N LEU A 18 -18.98 10.28 4.28
CA LEU A 18 -19.55 9.55 5.41
C LEU A 18 -19.77 10.43 6.64
N ASP A 19 -18.82 11.29 6.95
CA ASP A 19 -18.86 12.17 8.12
C ASP A 19 -18.05 13.45 7.85
N PRO A 20 -18.66 14.50 7.29
CA PRO A 20 -17.95 15.73 6.95
C PRO A 20 -17.45 16.51 8.18
N VAL A 21 -17.98 16.21 9.37
CA VAL A 21 -17.60 16.89 10.61
C VAL A 21 -16.32 16.30 11.19
N GLU A 22 -16.24 14.97 11.29
CA GLU A 22 -15.06 14.31 11.84
C GLU A 22 -13.93 14.11 10.81
N ALA A 23 -14.24 13.92 9.52
CA ALA A 23 -13.25 13.59 8.49
C ALA A 23 -12.02 14.52 8.41
N PRO A 24 -12.13 15.86 8.56
CA PRO A 24 -10.96 16.73 8.52
C PRO A 24 -9.90 16.39 9.58
N ARG A 25 -10.31 15.89 10.75
CA ARG A 25 -9.41 15.52 11.85
C ARG A 25 -8.55 14.29 11.52
N PHE A 26 -8.98 13.48 10.56
CA PHE A 26 -8.33 12.22 10.16
C PHE A 26 -7.66 12.31 8.78
N ALA A 27 -7.43 13.51 8.25
CA ALA A 27 -6.82 13.71 6.94
C ALA A 27 -5.39 13.13 6.82
N GLU A 28 -4.56 13.28 7.86
CA GLU A 28 -3.25 12.65 7.89
C GLU A 28 -3.37 11.12 7.84
N LEU A 29 -4.33 10.57 8.57
CA LEU A 29 -4.57 9.13 8.64
C LEU A 29 -5.00 8.57 7.27
N ALA A 30 -5.85 9.30 6.54
CA ALA A 30 -6.20 8.99 5.14
C ALA A 30 -4.96 9.04 4.23
N GLY A 31 -4.07 10.01 4.44
CA GLY A 31 -2.76 10.08 3.79
C GLY A 31 -1.92 8.82 3.97
N ARG A 32 -1.73 8.38 5.22
CA ARG A 32 -0.97 7.17 5.56
C ARG A 32 -1.60 5.91 4.98
N ALA A 33 -2.92 5.76 5.11
CA ALA A 33 -3.67 4.65 4.54
C ALA A 33 -3.54 4.59 3.00
N GLY A 34 -3.71 5.74 2.34
CA GLY A 34 -3.61 5.84 0.89
C GLY A 34 -2.24 5.47 0.37
N CYS A 35 -1.16 5.94 1.01
CA CYS A 35 0.21 5.55 0.65
C CYS A 35 0.44 4.05 0.80
N ALA A 36 0.08 3.47 1.94
CA ALA A 36 0.25 2.04 2.17
C ALA A 36 -0.55 1.19 1.16
N GLN A 37 -1.80 1.57 0.86
CA GLN A 37 -2.63 0.90 -0.15
C GLN A 37 -2.03 1.02 -1.54
N ALA A 38 -1.66 2.23 -1.96
CA ALA A 38 -1.13 2.48 -3.30
C ALA A 38 0.18 1.74 -3.54
N MET A 39 1.15 1.86 -2.63
CA MET A 39 2.44 1.18 -2.76
C MET A 39 2.27 -0.35 -2.78
N THR A 40 1.40 -0.91 -1.94
CA THR A 40 1.09 -2.35 -1.98
C THR A 40 0.50 -2.76 -3.33
N GLY A 41 -0.44 -1.98 -3.87
CA GLY A 41 -1.02 -2.22 -5.20
C GLY A 41 0.01 -2.15 -6.32
N LEU A 42 0.88 -1.13 -6.30
CA LEU A 42 1.98 -0.97 -7.25
C LEU A 42 2.95 -2.16 -7.21
N LEU A 43 3.28 -2.67 -6.02
CA LEU A 43 4.10 -3.87 -5.86
C LEU A 43 3.42 -5.13 -6.41
N LEU A 44 2.11 -5.29 -6.22
CA LEU A 44 1.34 -6.42 -6.76
C LEU A 44 1.25 -6.40 -8.28
N LEU A 45 1.22 -5.22 -8.87
CA LEU A 45 1.11 -4.99 -10.32
C LEU A 45 2.48 -4.74 -10.98
N LEU A 46 3.57 -4.80 -10.22
CA LEU A 46 4.92 -4.46 -10.66
C LEU A 46 5.34 -5.17 -11.96
N PRO A 47 5.13 -6.49 -12.15
CA PRO A 47 5.48 -7.15 -13.41
C PRO A 47 4.72 -6.57 -14.61
N LEU A 48 3.46 -6.14 -14.42
CA LEU A 48 2.64 -5.55 -15.48
C LEU A 48 3.11 -4.13 -15.80
N HIS A 49 3.43 -3.33 -14.77
CA HIS A 49 3.95 -1.97 -14.95
C HIS A 49 5.26 -1.98 -15.74
N ARG A 50 6.21 -2.83 -15.38
CA ARG A 50 7.49 -2.96 -16.10
C ARG A 50 7.31 -3.40 -17.54
N LYS A 51 6.45 -4.39 -17.81
CA LYS A 51 6.09 -4.80 -19.19
C LYS A 51 5.49 -3.68 -20.03
N ARG A 52 4.89 -2.67 -19.39
CA ARG A 52 4.30 -1.49 -20.05
C ARG A 52 5.26 -0.30 -20.13
N GLY A 53 6.52 -0.47 -19.72
CA GLY A 53 7.48 0.63 -19.69
C GLY A 53 7.28 1.60 -18.52
N GLN A 54 6.49 1.23 -17.51
CA GLN A 54 6.09 2.14 -16.43
C GLN A 54 6.93 1.89 -15.17
N CYS A 55 7.50 2.97 -14.62
CA CYS A 55 8.17 2.95 -13.34
C CYS A 55 7.42 3.84 -12.34
N PHE A 56 6.94 3.23 -11.26
CA PHE A 56 6.28 3.94 -10.15
C PHE A 56 7.14 3.98 -8.88
N VAL A 57 8.38 3.48 -8.96
CA VAL A 57 9.34 3.59 -7.86
C VAL A 57 9.91 5.01 -7.86
N PRO A 58 9.91 5.71 -6.70
CA PRO A 58 10.55 7.02 -6.58
C PRO A 58 12.02 7.02 -7.03
N ALA A 59 12.43 8.10 -7.71
CA ALA A 59 13.75 8.21 -8.32
C ALA A 59 14.89 8.20 -7.28
N ASP A 60 14.65 8.78 -6.11
CA ASP A 60 15.54 8.76 -4.95
C ASP A 60 15.73 7.33 -4.39
N ILE A 61 14.66 6.53 -4.31
CA ILE A 61 14.75 5.11 -3.93
C ILE A 61 15.56 4.32 -4.96
N LEU A 62 15.34 4.56 -6.25
CA LEU A 62 16.12 3.91 -7.31
C LEU A 62 17.61 4.27 -7.22
N ALA A 63 17.91 5.57 -7.09
CA ALA A 63 19.28 6.05 -6.97
C ALA A 63 19.98 5.47 -5.73
N ALA A 64 19.32 5.48 -4.57
CA ALA A 64 19.85 4.88 -3.34
C ALA A 64 20.04 3.35 -3.46
N ALA A 65 19.19 2.69 -4.24
CA ALA A 65 19.33 1.28 -4.56
C ALA A 65 20.42 1.00 -5.61
N GLY A 66 21.02 2.01 -6.23
CA GLY A 66 22.00 1.87 -7.31
C GLY A 66 21.37 1.39 -8.61
N SER A 67 20.21 1.94 -8.97
CA SER A 67 19.53 1.69 -10.24
C SER A 67 18.91 2.96 -10.81
N SER A 68 18.46 2.92 -12.07
CA SER A 68 17.67 3.97 -12.72
C SER A 68 16.27 3.47 -13.09
N SER A 69 15.38 4.39 -13.51
CA SER A 69 14.05 4.01 -14.01
C SER A 69 14.15 3.08 -15.24
N ASP A 70 15.08 3.38 -16.15
CA ASP A 70 15.25 2.63 -17.39
C ASP A 70 15.77 1.22 -17.11
N GLU A 71 16.79 1.09 -16.26
CA GLU A 71 17.31 -0.21 -15.81
C GLU A 71 16.27 -1.02 -15.04
N PHE A 72 15.51 -0.34 -14.17
CA PHE A 72 14.48 -0.99 -13.39
C PHE A 72 13.39 -1.58 -14.30
N VAL A 73 12.98 -0.84 -15.33
CA VAL A 73 11.96 -1.27 -16.29
C VAL A 73 12.49 -2.32 -17.27
N ALA A 74 13.77 -2.27 -17.66
CA ALA A 74 14.38 -3.14 -18.67
C ALA A 74 14.22 -4.65 -18.39
N GLY A 75 14.12 -5.05 -17.11
CA GLY A 75 13.73 -6.42 -16.76
C GLY A 75 14.87 -7.31 -16.24
N ASP A 76 16.09 -6.81 -16.13
CA ASP A 76 17.28 -7.64 -15.83
C ASP A 76 17.34 -8.13 -14.36
N ASP A 77 16.41 -7.69 -13.52
CA ASP A 77 16.22 -8.12 -12.12
C ASP A 77 17.47 -8.12 -11.25
N GLY A 78 18.41 -7.23 -11.59
CA GLY A 78 19.67 -7.08 -10.90
C GLY A 78 19.52 -6.66 -9.43
N PRO A 79 20.62 -6.68 -8.66
CA PRO A 79 20.61 -6.37 -7.24
C PRO A 79 19.99 -5.00 -6.91
N GLY A 80 20.12 -4.00 -7.80
CA GLY A 80 19.50 -2.68 -7.63
C GLY A 80 17.97 -2.73 -7.66
N ALA A 81 17.38 -3.48 -8.60
CA ALA A 81 15.93 -3.65 -8.66
C ALA A 81 15.38 -4.37 -7.43
N GLN A 82 16.10 -5.38 -6.92
CA GLN A 82 15.72 -6.10 -5.70
C GLN A 82 15.75 -5.18 -4.48
N ARG A 83 16.81 -4.37 -4.32
CA ARG A 83 16.90 -3.36 -3.26
C ARG A 83 15.81 -2.31 -3.34
N ALA A 84 15.49 -1.83 -4.55
CA ALA A 84 14.42 -0.87 -4.76
C ALA A 84 13.03 -1.43 -4.36
N VAL A 85 12.76 -2.69 -4.71
CA VAL A 85 11.53 -3.39 -4.29
C VAL A 85 11.48 -3.56 -2.76
N ALA A 86 12.59 -3.95 -2.14
CA ALA A 86 12.66 -4.08 -0.68
C ALA A 86 12.41 -2.73 0.01
N ALA A 87 12.99 -1.64 -0.50
CA ALA A 87 12.76 -0.28 0.00
C ALA A 87 11.29 0.15 -0.14
N MET A 88 10.65 -0.17 -1.27
CA MET A 88 9.22 0.08 -1.47
C MET A 88 8.33 -0.71 -0.50
N ILE A 89 8.66 -1.98 -0.22
CA ILE A 89 7.95 -2.78 0.78
C ILE A 89 8.09 -2.14 2.17
N ALA A 90 9.31 -1.76 2.56
CA ALA A 90 9.57 -1.13 3.85
C ALA A 90 8.81 0.20 4.01
N LEU A 91 8.81 1.05 2.98
CA LEU A 91 8.07 2.31 3.00
C LEU A 91 6.55 2.11 3.10
N ALA A 92 6.02 1.11 2.39
CA ALA A 92 4.61 0.74 2.51
C ALA A 92 4.26 0.24 3.92
N GLN A 93 5.14 -0.54 4.55
CA GLN A 93 4.99 -1.00 5.93
C GLN A 93 5.06 0.16 6.93
N GLU A 94 5.93 1.14 6.73
CA GLU A 94 6.02 2.34 7.57
C GLU A 94 4.72 3.14 7.55
N HIS A 95 4.18 3.41 6.35
CA HIS A 95 2.89 4.09 6.22
C HIS A 95 1.74 3.29 6.85
N LEU A 96 1.74 1.96 6.71
CA LEU A 96 0.76 1.10 7.34
C LEU A 96 0.87 1.14 8.87
N ALA A 97 2.08 1.06 9.42
CA ALA A 97 2.31 1.12 10.86
C ALA A 97 1.88 2.48 11.44
N ALA A 98 2.22 3.58 10.76
CA ALA A 98 1.77 4.92 11.14
C ALA A 98 0.25 5.05 11.12
N PHE A 99 -0.42 4.46 10.11
CA PHE A 99 -1.88 4.40 10.10
C PHE A 99 -2.42 3.66 11.33
N GLU A 100 -1.87 2.50 11.65
CA GLU A 100 -2.43 1.67 12.71
C GLU A 100 -2.26 2.23 14.12
N GLN A 101 -1.20 3.02 14.35
CA GLN A 101 -1.03 3.77 15.58
C GLN A 101 -2.17 4.77 15.82
N GLY A 102 -2.72 5.36 14.76
CA GLY A 102 -3.85 6.29 14.83
C GLY A 102 -5.23 5.66 14.63
N ALA A 103 -5.30 4.42 14.14
CA ALA A 103 -6.56 3.83 13.68
C ALA A 103 -7.57 3.52 14.80
N SER A 104 -7.10 3.38 16.04
CA SER A 104 -7.98 3.17 17.21
C SER A 104 -8.82 4.41 17.55
N ALA A 105 -8.36 5.60 17.15
CA ALA A 105 -9.08 6.85 17.35
C ALA A 105 -10.18 7.08 16.31
N LEU A 106 -10.29 6.23 15.27
CA LEU A 106 -11.30 6.40 14.23
C LEU A 106 -12.73 6.21 14.78
N PRO A 107 -13.61 7.21 14.62
CA PRO A 107 -15.02 7.06 14.93
C PRO A 107 -15.64 5.99 14.01
N ASP A 108 -16.69 5.33 14.51
CA ASP A 108 -17.36 4.26 13.77
C ASP A 108 -17.85 4.70 12.39
N SER A 109 -18.27 5.97 12.26
CA SER A 109 -18.72 6.59 11.01
C SER A 109 -17.65 6.60 9.91
N LEU A 110 -16.38 6.73 10.27
CA LEU A 110 -15.27 6.86 9.31
C LEU A 110 -14.62 5.52 8.94
N ARG A 111 -14.74 4.48 9.78
CA ARG A 111 -14.08 3.18 9.56
C ARG A 111 -14.29 2.58 8.16
N PRO A 112 -15.49 2.66 7.53
CA PRO A 112 -15.70 2.12 6.19
C PRO A 112 -14.82 2.75 5.10
N ALA A 113 -14.50 4.04 5.20
CA ALA A 113 -13.66 4.74 4.21
C ALA A 113 -12.26 4.12 4.06
N PHE A 114 -11.76 3.47 5.13
CA PHE A 114 -10.42 2.92 5.18
C PHE A 114 -10.36 1.44 4.73
N LEU A 115 -11.50 0.78 4.48
CA LEU A 115 -11.54 -0.63 4.07
C LEU A 115 -10.65 -1.00 2.87
N PRO A 116 -10.39 -0.12 1.87
CA PRO A 116 -9.42 -0.42 0.81
C PRO A 116 -8.03 -0.84 1.31
N LEU A 117 -7.62 -0.41 2.51
CA LEU A 117 -6.33 -0.76 3.13
C LEU A 117 -6.32 -2.17 3.75
N ALA A 118 -7.48 -2.81 3.96
CA ALA A 118 -7.64 -3.99 4.83
C ALA A 118 -6.74 -5.18 4.47
N LEU A 119 -6.35 -5.29 3.20
CA LEU A 119 -5.54 -6.40 2.68
C LEU A 119 -4.04 -6.09 2.65
N SER A 120 -3.64 -4.83 2.78
CA SER A 120 -2.25 -4.40 2.55
C SER A 120 -1.26 -5.12 3.47
N ARG A 121 -1.58 -5.23 4.77
CA ARG A 121 -0.77 -6.03 5.72
C ARG A 121 -0.52 -7.45 5.23
N ALA A 122 -1.57 -8.13 4.79
CA ALA A 122 -1.48 -9.54 4.42
C ALA A 122 -0.67 -9.74 3.14
N TYR A 123 -0.75 -8.81 2.19
CA TYR A 123 0.07 -8.83 0.99
C TYR A 123 1.53 -8.48 1.30
N LEU A 124 1.80 -7.42 2.06
CA LEU A 124 3.17 -7.02 2.44
C LEU A 124 3.87 -8.14 3.20
N GLY A 125 3.23 -8.72 4.22
CA GLY A 125 3.79 -9.86 4.96
C GLY A 125 4.00 -11.11 4.09
N LYS A 126 3.17 -11.31 3.06
CA LYS A 126 3.39 -12.41 2.11
C LYS A 126 4.58 -12.12 1.18
N MET A 127 4.77 -10.89 0.74
CA MET A 127 5.91 -10.49 -0.10
C MET A 127 7.23 -10.63 0.67
N GLU A 128 7.23 -10.30 1.96
CA GLU A 128 8.41 -10.40 2.83
C GLU A 128 8.85 -11.86 3.07
N ILE A 129 7.90 -12.78 3.22
CA ILE A 129 8.20 -14.20 3.48
C ILE A 129 8.43 -14.99 2.17
N SER A 130 7.93 -14.50 1.04
CA SER A 130 8.02 -15.18 -0.25
C SER A 130 9.45 -15.21 -0.77
N ARG A 131 9.93 -16.39 -1.20
CA ARG A 131 11.18 -16.51 -1.96
C ARG A 131 11.07 -15.91 -3.37
N GLN A 132 9.85 -15.76 -3.89
CA GLN A 132 9.61 -15.18 -5.20
C GLN A 132 9.47 -13.66 -5.07
N SER A 133 10.39 -12.94 -5.72
CA SER A 133 10.41 -11.47 -5.75
C SER A 133 9.16 -10.91 -6.47
N PRO A 134 8.59 -9.78 -5.99
CA PRO A 134 7.56 -9.02 -6.70
C PRO A 134 7.92 -8.63 -8.14
N LEU A 135 9.21 -8.65 -8.50
CA LEU A 135 9.68 -8.41 -9.88
C LEU A 135 9.13 -9.45 -10.87
N ASN A 136 8.97 -10.70 -10.42
CA ASN A 136 8.67 -11.86 -11.26
C ASN A 136 7.37 -12.59 -10.91
N GLY A 137 6.74 -12.24 -9.79
CA GLY A 137 5.58 -12.95 -9.29
C GLY A 137 4.62 -12.03 -8.58
N VAL A 138 3.34 -12.38 -8.65
CA VAL A 138 2.29 -11.68 -7.91
C VAL A 138 2.01 -12.47 -6.64
N ALA A 139 2.19 -11.83 -5.49
CA ALA A 139 1.77 -12.40 -4.22
C ALA A 139 0.25 -12.65 -4.24
N ARG A 140 -0.18 -13.90 -4.09
CA ARG A 140 -1.60 -14.27 -4.08
C ARG A 140 -2.07 -14.69 -2.69
N LEU A 141 -3.14 -14.05 -2.22
CA LEU A 141 -3.93 -14.53 -1.09
C LEU A 141 -5.02 -15.45 -1.61
N SER A 142 -5.42 -16.45 -0.81
CA SER A 142 -6.61 -17.25 -1.14
C SER A 142 -7.86 -16.39 -1.05
N ALA A 143 -8.86 -16.69 -1.89
CA ALA A 143 -10.12 -15.95 -1.91
C ALA A 143 -10.78 -15.94 -0.52
N TRP A 144 -10.80 -17.07 0.18
CA TRP A 144 -11.32 -17.16 1.55
C TRP A 144 -10.60 -16.23 2.53
N ARG A 145 -9.26 -16.19 2.51
CA ARG A 145 -8.50 -15.31 3.38
C ARG A 145 -8.77 -13.84 3.08
N LEU A 146 -8.89 -13.48 1.81
CA LEU A 146 -9.23 -12.12 1.37
C LEU A 146 -10.59 -11.69 1.92
N HIS A 147 -11.65 -12.48 1.67
CA HIS A 147 -13.00 -12.15 2.12
C HIS A 147 -13.09 -12.12 3.65
N TRP A 148 -12.40 -13.04 4.34
CA TRP A 148 -12.36 -13.06 5.79
C TRP A 148 -11.68 -11.81 6.38
N LEU A 149 -10.56 -11.36 5.81
CA LEU A 149 -9.88 -10.15 6.26
C LEU A 149 -10.75 -8.90 6.06
N LEU A 150 -11.40 -8.79 4.89
CA LEU A 150 -12.34 -7.70 4.61
C LEU A 150 -13.50 -7.71 5.60
N LEU A 151 -14.17 -8.85 5.79
CA LEU A 151 -15.28 -8.99 6.72
C LEU A 151 -14.85 -8.66 8.15
N ARG A 152 -13.68 -9.13 8.59
CA ARG A 152 -13.15 -8.84 9.92
C ARG A 152 -12.92 -7.35 10.13
N ARG A 153 -12.36 -6.63 9.15
CA ARG A 153 -12.15 -5.17 9.24
C ARG A 153 -13.47 -4.39 9.14
N ALA A 154 -14.42 -4.84 8.34
CA ALA A 154 -15.74 -4.22 8.24
C ALA A 154 -16.55 -4.36 9.53
N THR A 155 -16.44 -5.50 10.22
CA THR A 155 -17.21 -5.77 11.45
C THR A 155 -16.53 -5.31 12.73
N ARG A 156 -15.20 -5.44 12.83
CA ARG A 156 -14.44 -5.11 14.06
C ARG A 156 -13.67 -3.79 13.97
N GLY A 157 -13.68 -3.12 12.83
CA GLY A 157 -12.90 -1.91 12.58
C GLY A 157 -11.40 -2.16 12.56
N TRP A 158 -10.67 -1.20 13.13
CA TRP A 158 -9.21 -1.17 13.17
C TRP A 158 -8.69 -1.29 14.61
N PRO A 159 -8.78 -2.47 15.24
CA PRO A 159 -8.23 -2.69 16.58
C PRO A 159 -6.72 -2.43 16.61
N VAL A 160 -6.25 -1.93 17.74
CA VAL A 160 -4.81 -1.79 18.05
C VAL A 160 -4.15 -3.16 17.89
N ALA A 161 -3.00 -3.18 17.21
CA ALA A 161 -2.20 -4.40 16.98
C ALA A 161 -1.62 -4.94 18.29
#